data_AF-A0A519DV46-F1
#
_entry.id   AF-A0A519DV46-F1
#
_cell.length_a   1.000
_cell.length_b   1.000
_cell.length_c   1.000
_cell.angle_alpha   90.00
_cell.angle_beta   90.00
_cell.angle_gamma   90.00
#
_symmetry.space_group_name_H-M   'P 1'
#
loop_
_entity.id
_entity.type
_entity.pdbx_description
1 polymer ?
#
loop_
_entity_poly.entity_id
_entity_poly.type
_entity_poly.pdbx_seq_one_letter_code
_entity_poly.pdbx_strand_id
1 'polypeptide(L)'
;MPSKPKDVDKLTRPVSFRLTAADHAAYLAKVEASGLKPSAFFRDAVLKNKTQIVARAKSSPERGRLVYLMSKASNNINQLAHRANADNLTGVISEETYARILRELEVVSRAMKRAALDAD
;
A
#
# COMPACT_ATOMS: atom_id res chain seq x y z
N MET A 1 -59.83 -1.33 9.49
CA MET A 1 -58.86 -0.21 9.59
C MET A 1 -57.62 -0.58 8.79
N PRO A 2 -57.34 0.02 7.63
CA PRO A 2 -56.09 -0.27 6.92
C PRO A 2 -54.93 0.47 7.61
N SER A 3 -53.88 -0.27 7.98
CA SER A 3 -52.67 0.23 8.63
C SER A 3 -51.85 1.12 7.70
N LYS A 4 -51.43 2.30 8.19
CA LYS A 4 -50.54 3.25 7.50
C LYS A 4 -49.28 2.54 6.94
N PRO A 5 -48.77 2.92 5.74
CA PRO A 5 -47.51 2.40 5.23
C PRO A 5 -46.36 2.83 6.15
N LYS A 6 -45.49 1.88 6.49
CA LYS A 6 -44.35 2.03 7.40
C LYS A 6 -43.36 3.08 6.90
N ASP A 7 -42.75 3.79 7.85
CA ASP A 7 -41.73 4.84 7.75
C ASP A 7 -40.40 4.41 7.08
N VAL A 8 -40.43 3.78 5.90
CA VAL A 8 -39.19 3.30 5.25
C VAL A 8 -38.36 4.45 4.67
N ASP A 9 -38.98 5.59 4.36
CA ASP A 9 -38.35 6.71 3.63
C ASP A 9 -38.00 7.94 4.49
N LYS A 10 -38.20 7.87 5.81
CA LYS A 10 -37.86 8.98 6.72
C LYS A 10 -36.42 8.86 7.23
N LEU A 11 -35.71 10.00 7.23
CA LEU A 11 -34.38 10.15 7.81
C LEU A 11 -34.46 10.04 9.35
N THR A 12 -34.31 8.83 9.89
CA THR A 12 -34.52 8.53 11.32
C THR A 12 -33.25 8.32 12.13
N ARG A 13 -32.11 8.03 11.48
CA ARG A 13 -30.85 7.68 12.16
C ARG A 13 -29.80 8.79 11.98
N PRO A 14 -29.38 9.50 13.05
CA PRO A 14 -28.35 10.52 12.95
C PRO A 14 -26.96 9.90 12.81
N VAL A 15 -26.09 10.55 12.03
CA VAL A 15 -24.66 10.24 11.93
C VAL A 15 -23.90 11.52 12.30
N SER A 16 -23.08 11.45 13.36
CA SER A 16 -22.30 12.59 13.85
C SER A 16 -20.90 12.16 14.22
N PHE A 17 -19.91 13.02 13.95
CA PHE A 17 -18.54 12.86 14.38
C PHE A 17 -17.99 14.20 14.84
N ARG A 18 -16.97 14.16 15.70
CA ARG A 18 -16.32 15.38 16.21
C ARG A 18 -15.22 15.79 15.25
N LEU A 19 -15.12 17.10 15.01
CA LEU A 19 -14.06 17.73 14.25
C LEU A 19 -13.29 18.69 15.15
N THR A 20 -12.03 18.92 14.80
CA THR A 20 -11.30 20.07 15.35
C THR A 20 -11.93 21.37 14.86
N ALA A 21 -11.66 22.50 15.52
CA ALA A 21 -12.18 23.79 15.08
C ALA A 21 -11.75 24.13 13.64
N ALA A 22 -10.50 23.80 13.27
CA ALA A 22 -9.95 24.01 11.94
C ALA A 22 -10.66 23.16 10.87
N ASP A 23 -10.84 21.86 11.14
CA ASP A 23 -11.52 20.96 10.20
C ASP A 23 -13.00 21.31 10.04
N HIS A 24 -13.65 21.76 11.11
CA HIS A 24 -15.04 22.22 11.07
C HIS A 24 -15.19 23.48 10.20
N ALA A 25 -14.27 24.44 10.33
CA ALA A 25 -14.25 25.62 9.46
C ALA A 25 -14.03 25.24 7.99
N ALA A 26 -13.09 24.35 7.70
CA ALA A 26 -12.84 23.85 6.36
C ALA A 26 -14.04 23.10 5.77
N TYR A 27 -14.76 22.34 6.61
CA TYR A 27 -16.01 21.69 6.22
C TYR A 27 -17.10 22.70 5.85
N LEU A 28 -17.32 23.73 6.69
CA LEU A 28 -18.33 24.76 6.41
C LEU A 28 -18.04 25.54 5.12
N ALA A 29 -16.78 25.90 4.87
CA ALA A 29 -16.40 26.58 3.63
C ALA A 29 -16.74 25.75 2.37
N LYS A 30 -16.53 24.43 2.42
CA LYS A 30 -16.89 23.51 1.32
C LYS A 30 -18.41 23.40 1.14
N VAL A 31 -19.16 23.38 2.25
CA VAL A 31 -20.62 23.36 2.22
C VAL A 31 -21.15 24.65 1.59
N GLU A 32 -20.64 25.81 2.00
CA GLU A 32 -21.02 27.10 1.45
C GLU A 32 -20.72 27.20 -0.04
N ALA A 33 -19.51 26.83 -0.47
CA ALA A 33 -19.12 26.79 -1.88
C ALA A 33 -20.01 25.85 -2.73
N SER A 34 -20.59 24.81 -2.12
CA SER A 34 -21.49 23.88 -2.82
C SER A 34 -22.93 24.40 -2.97
N GLY A 35 -23.33 25.43 -2.21
CA GLY A 35 -24.71 25.92 -2.14
C GLY A 35 -25.71 24.94 -1.51
N LEU A 36 -25.24 23.82 -0.94
CA LEU A 36 -26.07 22.79 -0.30
C LEU A 36 -26.17 23.02 1.21
N LYS A 37 -27.22 22.46 1.82
CA LYS A 37 -27.28 22.33 3.29
C LYS A 37 -26.26 21.28 3.77
N PRO A 38 -25.64 21.43 4.95
CA PRO A 38 -24.61 20.51 5.44
C PRO A 38 -24.99 19.03 5.36
N SER A 39 -26.22 18.66 5.74
CA SER A 39 -26.69 17.27 5.71
C SER A 39 -26.87 16.72 4.29
N ALA A 40 -27.22 17.57 3.32
CA ALA A 40 -27.33 17.20 1.91
C ALA A 40 -25.94 17.07 1.27
N PHE A 41 -25.04 18.01 1.58
CA PHE A 41 -23.63 17.96 1.16
C PHE A 41 -22.95 16.67 1.64
N PHE A 42 -23.08 16.36 2.94
CA PHE A 42 -22.49 15.15 3.52
C PHE A 42 -23.07 13.87 2.91
N ARG A 43 -24.39 13.80 2.72
CA ARG A 43 -25.04 12.65 2.09
C ARG A 43 -24.59 12.45 0.65
N ASP A 44 -24.48 13.53 -0.13
CA ASP A 44 -24.02 13.48 -1.51
C ASP A 44 -22.55 13.03 -1.60
N ALA A 45 -21.68 13.61 -0.76
CA ALA A 45 -20.26 13.27 -0.73
C ALA A 45 -20.02 11.80 -0.32
N VAL A 46 -20.66 11.34 0.77
CA VAL A 46 -20.43 10.02 1.36
C VAL A 46 -21.20 8.91 0.65
N LEU A 47 -22.48 9.10 0.31
CA LEU A 47 -23.29 8.02 -0.27
C LEU A 47 -23.16 7.91 -1.79
N LYS A 48 -22.85 9.02 -2.50
CA LYS A 48 -22.60 8.97 -3.95
C LYS A 48 -21.12 8.77 -4.31
N ASN A 49 -20.27 8.43 -3.34
CA ASN A 49 -18.85 8.14 -3.53
C ASN A 49 -18.08 9.21 -4.34
N LYS A 50 -18.46 10.49 -4.22
CA LYS A 50 -17.72 11.60 -4.86
C LYS A 50 -16.38 11.88 -4.19
N THR A 51 -16.19 11.38 -2.97
CA THR A 51 -14.89 11.37 -2.28
C THR A 51 -14.31 9.97 -2.33
N GLN A 52 -13.24 9.77 -3.10
CA GLN A 52 -12.44 8.55 -3.08
C GLN A 52 -11.80 8.43 -1.69
N ILE A 53 -12.37 7.59 -0.82
CA ILE A 53 -11.66 7.16 0.39
C ILE A 53 -10.61 6.17 -0.10
N VAL A 54 -9.39 6.64 -0.31
CA VAL A 54 -8.23 5.75 -0.54
C VAL A 54 -7.97 5.04 0.78
N ALA A 55 -8.63 3.90 0.99
CA ALA A 55 -8.19 2.97 2.02
C ALA A 55 -6.73 2.66 1.71
N ARG A 56 -5.81 2.91 2.66
CA ARG A 56 -4.44 2.41 2.54
C ARG A 56 -4.56 0.93 2.19
N ALA A 57 -4.07 0.54 1.03
CA ALA A 57 -4.06 -0.85 0.61
C ALA A 57 -3.51 -1.66 1.79
N LYS A 58 -4.33 -2.54 2.36
CA LYS A 58 -3.83 -3.48 3.36
C LYS A 58 -2.71 -4.22 2.67
N SER A 59 -1.47 -4.05 3.14
CA SER A 59 -0.35 -4.91 2.76
C SER A 59 -0.87 -6.33 2.83
N SER A 60 -1.04 -6.99 1.69
CA SER A 60 -1.56 -8.34 1.67
C SER A 60 -0.57 -9.23 2.45
N PRO A 61 -1.02 -10.24 3.20
CA PRO A 61 -0.13 -11.17 3.87
C PRO A 61 0.92 -11.78 2.92
N GLU A 62 0.55 -11.95 1.65
CA GLU A 62 1.39 -12.43 0.56
C GLU A 62 2.53 -11.45 0.26
N ARG A 63 2.26 -10.14 0.25
CA ARG A 63 3.28 -9.10 0.07
C ARG A 63 4.31 -9.12 1.21
N GLY A 64 3.85 -9.25 2.46
CA GLY A 64 4.74 -9.39 3.62
C GLY A 64 5.64 -10.62 3.51
N ARG A 65 5.07 -11.76 3.09
CA ARG A 65 5.82 -13.00 2.85
C ARG A 65 6.82 -12.87 1.71
N LEU A 66 6.46 -12.18 0.62
CA LEU A 66 7.36 -11.93 -0.51
C LEU A 66 8.57 -11.09 -0.10
N VAL A 67 8.35 -9.99 0.61
CA VAL A 67 9.43 -9.12 1.14
C VAL A 67 10.36 -9.92 2.06
N TYR A 68 9.80 -10.76 2.94
CA TYR A 68 10.59 -11.62 3.82
C TYR A 68 11.49 -12.59 3.05
N LEU A 69 10.93 -13.30 2.07
CA LEU A 69 11.69 -14.26 1.25
C LEU A 69 12.78 -13.56 0.43
N MET A 70 12.48 -12.38 -0.14
CA MET A 70 13.46 -11.58 -0.88
C MET A 70 14.61 -11.09 0.01
N SER A 71 14.32 -10.71 1.25
CA SER A 71 15.35 -10.35 2.23
C SER A 71 16.30 -11.51 2.52
N LYS A 72 15.75 -12.72 2.71
CA LYS A 72 16.55 -13.94 2.94
C LYS A 72 17.42 -14.29 1.73
N ALA A 73 16.86 -14.23 0.53
CA ALA A 73 17.61 -14.50 -0.69
C ALA A 73 18.72 -13.46 -0.92
N SER A 74 18.45 -12.17 -0.68
CA SER A 74 19.46 -11.09 -0.78
C SER A 74 20.63 -11.30 0.18
N ASN A 75 20.36 -11.71 1.43
CA ASN A 75 21.40 -12.03 2.40
C ASN A 75 22.27 -13.21 1.95
N ASN A 76 21.66 -14.27 1.40
CA ASN A 76 22.39 -15.42 0.89
C ASN A 76 23.30 -15.04 -0.30
N ILE A 77 22.80 -14.21 -1.22
CA ILE A 77 23.59 -13.68 -2.34
C ILE A 77 24.81 -12.90 -1.82
N ASN A 78 24.62 -12.05 -0.81
CA ASN A 78 25.71 -11.29 -0.23
C ASN A 78 26.76 -12.20 0.44
N GLN A 79 26.32 -13.25 1.13
CA GLN A 79 27.22 -14.25 1.72
C GLN A 79 28.03 -15.00 0.66
N LEU A 80 27.41 -15.40 -0.45
CA LEU A 80 28.10 -16.04 -1.57
C LEU A 80 29.12 -15.09 -2.22
N ALA A 81 28.79 -13.81 -2.39
CA ALA A 81 29.72 -12.81 -2.92
C ALA A 81 30.93 -12.63 -2.00
N HIS A 82 30.71 -12.49 -0.68
CA HIS A 82 31.79 -12.40 0.29
C HIS A 82 32.67 -13.65 0.32
N ARG A 83 32.07 -14.84 0.25
CA ARG A 83 32.81 -16.09 0.22
C ARG A 83 33.67 -16.21 -1.04
N ALA A 84 33.09 -15.93 -2.21
CA ALA A 84 33.82 -15.96 -3.47
C ALA A 84 34.99 -14.96 -3.47
N ASN A 85 34.83 -13.77 -2.89
CA ASN A 85 35.91 -12.81 -2.75
C ASN A 85 37.04 -13.33 -1.84
N ALA A 86 36.70 -13.95 -0.70
CA ALA A 86 37.69 -14.54 0.20
C ALA A 86 38.45 -15.71 -0.46
N ASP A 87 37.74 -16.57 -1.19
CA ASP A 87 38.34 -17.69 -1.91
C ASP A 87 39.24 -17.20 -3.07
N ASN A 88 38.91 -16.08 -3.72
CA ASN A 88 39.76 -15.47 -4.74
C ASN A 88 41.03 -14.86 -4.13
N LEU A 89 40.90 -14.11 -3.03
CA LEU A 89 42.03 -13.50 -2.31
C LEU A 89 43.04 -14.53 -1.78
N THR A 90 42.57 -15.74 -1.47
CA THR A 90 43.40 -16.85 -0.99
C THR A 90 43.88 -17.76 -2.12
N GLY A 91 43.53 -17.47 -3.38
CA GLY A 91 43.93 -18.26 -4.55
C GLY A 91 43.21 -19.61 -4.68
N VAL A 92 42.18 -19.87 -3.88
CA VAL A 92 41.36 -21.10 -3.94
C VAL A 92 40.56 -21.14 -5.25
N ILE A 93 40.11 -19.99 -5.73
CA ILE A 93 39.48 -19.85 -7.05
C ILE A 93 40.26 -18.86 -7.92
N SER A 94 40.20 -19.06 -9.24
CA SER A 94 40.78 -18.12 -10.19
C SER A 94 39.96 -16.83 -10.28
N GLU A 95 40.61 -15.74 -10.68
CA GLU A 95 39.93 -14.46 -10.96
C GLU A 95 38.81 -14.61 -12.00
N GLU A 96 39.02 -15.46 -13.02
CA GLU A 96 38.00 -15.77 -14.02
C GLU A 96 36.77 -16.44 -13.39
N THR A 97 37.00 -17.40 -12.48
CA THR A 97 35.93 -18.09 -11.76
C THR A 97 35.19 -17.13 -10.84
N TYR A 98 35.91 -16.27 -10.13
CA TYR A 98 35.34 -15.21 -9.28
C TYR A 98 34.46 -14.25 -10.10
N ALA A 99 34.98 -13.75 -11.22
CA ALA A 99 34.24 -12.85 -12.10
C ALA A 99 32.97 -13.49 -12.66
N ARG A 100 33.01 -14.80 -12.98
CA ARG A 100 31.82 -15.55 -13.39
C ARG A 100 30.79 -15.66 -12.27
N ILE A 101 31.22 -15.98 -11.04
CA ILE A 101 30.32 -16.05 -9.88
C ILE A 101 29.63 -14.70 -9.65
N LEU A 102 30.38 -13.59 -9.68
CA LEU A 102 29.79 -12.26 -9.52
C LEU A 102 28.75 -11.94 -10.58
N ARG A 103 29.00 -12.28 -11.85
CA ARG A 103 28.04 -12.08 -12.94
C ARG A 103 26.74 -12.85 -12.69
N GLU A 104 26.82 -14.11 -12.29
CA GLU A 104 25.64 -14.93 -11.99
C GLU A 104 24.84 -14.36 -10.79
N LEU A 105 25.53 -13.96 -9.72
CA LEU A 105 24.89 -13.33 -8.56
C LEU A 105 24.21 -12.01 -8.93
N GLU A 106 24.79 -11.24 -9.84
CA GLU A 106 24.19 -10.03 -10.38
C GLU A 106 22.93 -10.32 -11.21
N VAL A 107 22.96 -11.34 -12.08
CA VAL A 107 21.80 -11.77 -12.88
C VAL A 107 20.64 -12.16 -11.98
N VAL A 108 20.89 -12.97 -10.94
CA VAL A 108 19.86 -13.37 -9.97
C VAL A 108 19.32 -12.14 -9.23
N SER A 109 20.18 -11.23 -8.80
CA SER A 109 19.77 -10.00 -8.10
C SER A 109 18.88 -9.10 -8.97
N ARG A 110 19.20 -8.96 -10.26
CA ARG A 110 18.40 -8.20 -11.22
C ARG A 110 17.05 -8.86 -11.48
N ALA A 111 17.02 -10.18 -11.66
CA ALA A 111 15.78 -10.93 -11.85
C ALA A 111 14.84 -10.80 -10.63
N MET A 112 15.39 -10.89 -9.42
CA MET A 112 14.64 -10.68 -8.18
C MET A 112 14.07 -9.26 -8.07
N LYS A 113 14.87 -8.22 -8.37
CA LYS A 113 14.38 -6.83 -8.36
C LYS A 113 13.25 -6.62 -9.35
N ARG A 114 13.35 -7.20 -10.55
CA ARG A 114 12.31 -7.13 -11.56
C ARG A 114 11.02 -7.82 -11.11
N ALA A 115 11.13 -9.04 -10.57
CA ALA A 115 9.98 -9.75 -10.01
C ALA A 115 9.31 -9.01 -8.84
N ALA A 116 10.05 -8.20 -8.09
CA ALA A 116 9.48 -7.35 -7.04
C ALA A 116 8.65 -6.19 -7.62
N LEU A 117 9.17 -5.55 -8.67
CA LEU A 117 8.51 -4.43 -9.35
C LEU A 117 7.27 -4.89 -10.13
N ASP A 118 7.32 -6.08 -10.74
CA ASP A 118 6.19 -6.66 -11.46
C ASP A 118 5.07 -7.17 -10.52
N ALA A 119 5.34 -7.27 -9.22
CA ALA A 119 4.39 -7.70 -8.20
C ALA A 119 3.66 -6.53 -7.50
N ASP A 120 4.00 -5.28 -7.86
CA ASP A 120 3.34 -4.04 -7.41
C ASP A 120 2.27 -3.56 -8.40
#